data_AF-A0A4V3RXX4-F1
#
_entry.id   AF-A0A4V3RXX4-F1
#
_cell.length_a   1.000
_cell.length_b   1.000
_cell.length_c   1.000
_cell.angle_alpha   90.00
_cell.angle_beta   90.00
_cell.angle_gamma   90.00
#
_symmetry.space_group_name_H-M   'P 1'
#
loop_
_entity.id
_entity.type
_entity.pdbx_description
1 polymer ?
#
loop_
_entity_poly.entity_id
_entity_poly.type
_entity_poly.pdbx_seq_one_letter_code
_entity_poly.pdbx_strand_id
1 'polypeptide(L)'
;MRTDQTFHYGYDNLGRITSVSAPSGTPGTSYSYDLFNQVRTVSANGQTITNSHDSLGQLLSQAGPNGTVSYQYDTAGRGFHRDARPRPAAPVCGRRWPG
;
A
#
# COMPACT_ATOMS: atom_id res chain seq x y z
N MET A 1 -19.27 20.33 22.78
CA MET A 1 -18.02 19.67 23.22
C MET A 1 -17.12 19.62 22.00
N ARG A 2 -15.97 20.30 22.02
CA ARG A 2 -15.01 20.29 20.91
C ARG A 2 -14.00 19.20 21.26
N THR A 3 -14.19 18.00 20.72
CA THR A 3 -13.23 16.92 20.87
C THR A 3 -11.94 17.37 20.22
N ASP A 4 -10.89 17.52 21.02
CA ASP A 4 -9.55 17.84 20.53
C ASP A 4 -9.11 16.68 19.64
N GLN A 5 -9.22 16.89 18.33
CA GLN A 5 -8.81 15.91 17.36
C GLN A 5 -7.31 16.08 17.11
N THR A 6 -6.50 15.58 18.05
CA THR A 6 -5.05 15.60 17.95
C THR A 6 -4.56 14.49 17.02
N PHE A 7 -3.85 14.85 15.95
CA PHE A 7 -3.12 13.91 15.10
C PHE A 7 -1.70 13.76 15.62
N HIS A 8 -1.22 12.53 15.72
CA HIS A 8 0.18 12.26 16.00
C HIS A 8 0.88 11.74 14.75
N TYR A 9 2.08 12.27 14.51
CA TYR A 9 2.92 11.92 13.39
C TYR A 9 4.24 11.39 13.94
N GLY A 10 4.62 10.18 13.53
CA GLY A 10 5.96 9.64 13.73
C GLY A 10 6.86 10.03 12.57
N TYR A 11 8.09 10.42 12.87
CA TYR A 11 9.09 10.80 11.88
C TYR A 11 10.35 9.95 12.03
N ASP A 12 11.00 9.64 10.91
CA ASP A 12 12.34 9.06 10.87
C ASP A 12 13.44 10.13 11.05
N ASN A 13 14.69 9.72 11.21
CA ASN A 13 15.88 10.57 11.30
C ASN A 13 16.07 11.52 10.09
N LEU A 14 15.41 11.22 8.97
CA LEU A 14 15.38 12.03 7.76
C LEU A 14 14.14 12.94 7.65
N GLY A 15 13.32 13.04 8.70
CA GLY A 15 12.10 13.86 8.73
C GLY A 15 10.92 13.28 7.93
N ARG A 16 10.96 12.00 7.60
CA ARG A 16 9.93 11.30 6.80
C ARG A 16 8.86 10.70 7.70
N ILE A 17 7.60 10.76 7.29
CA ILE A 17 6.47 10.28 8.10
C ILE A 17 6.47 8.75 8.15
N THR A 18 6.80 8.15 9.28
CA THR A 18 6.78 6.69 9.48
C THR A 18 5.47 6.20 10.06
N SER A 19 4.74 7.06 10.76
CA SER A 19 3.42 6.75 11.27
C SER A 19 2.52 7.97 11.33
N VAL A 20 1.22 7.75 11.16
CA VAL A 20 0.17 8.73 11.37
C VAL A 20 -0.90 8.05 12.19
N SER A 21 -1.18 8.57 13.38
CA SER A 21 -2.31 8.12 14.18
C SER A 21 -3.29 9.27 14.37
N ALA A 22 -4.51 9.04 13.89
CA ALA A 22 -5.62 9.97 14.01
C ALA A 22 -6.32 9.79 15.38
N PRO A 23 -7.00 10.84 15.87
CA PRO A 23 -7.68 10.81 17.16
C PRO A 23 -8.90 9.87 17.15
N SER A 24 -9.04 9.12 18.25
CA SER A 24 -10.14 8.21 18.63
C SER A 24 -10.83 7.45 17.49
N GLY A 25 -10.55 6.15 17.40
CA GLY A 25 -11.34 5.19 16.62
C GLY A 25 -10.88 4.96 15.18
N THR A 26 -9.92 5.76 14.69
CA THR A 26 -9.29 5.51 13.38
C THR A 26 -7.97 4.78 13.60
N PRO A 27 -7.76 3.60 13.00
CA PRO A 27 -6.50 2.89 13.17
C PRO A 27 -5.32 3.69 12.59
N GLY A 28 -4.18 3.59 13.25
CA GLY A 28 -2.95 4.24 12.78
C GLY A 28 -2.52 3.70 11.42
N THR A 29 -1.93 4.57 10.62
CA THR A 29 -1.27 4.22 9.36
C THR A 29 0.24 4.28 9.55
N SER A 30 0.96 3.23 9.14
CA SER A 30 2.40 3.16 9.16
C SER A 30 2.96 3.12 7.74
N TYR A 31 4.07 3.80 7.52
CA TYR A 31 4.75 3.89 6.24
C TYR A 31 6.18 3.38 6.37
N SER A 32 6.62 2.59 5.40
CA SER A 32 8.03 2.19 5.25
C SER A 32 8.57 2.73 3.95
N TYR A 33 9.84 3.13 3.97
CA TYR A 33 10.52 3.73 2.84
C TYR A 33 11.68 2.85 2.36
N ASP A 34 11.92 2.84 1.06
CA ASP A 34 13.10 2.26 0.45
C ASP A 34 14.32 3.20 0.58
N LEU A 35 15.51 2.71 0.21
CA LEU A 35 16.76 3.46 0.15
C LEU A 35 16.68 4.68 -0.76
N PHE A 36 15.78 4.65 -1.75
CA PHE A 36 15.48 5.78 -2.65
C PHE A 36 14.42 6.72 -2.11
N ASN A 37 14.07 6.65 -0.81
CA ASN A 37 13.11 7.53 -0.18
C ASN A 37 11.65 7.37 -0.67
N GLN A 38 11.33 6.22 -1.25
CA GLN A 38 10.03 5.91 -1.84
C GLN A 38 9.21 5.00 -0.93
N VAL A 39 7.89 5.18 -0.89
CA VAL A 39 7.02 4.43 0.02
C VAL A 39 6.93 2.97 -0.42
N ARG A 40 7.62 2.07 0.27
CA ARG A 40 7.65 0.64 -0.05
C ARG A 40 6.43 -0.09 0.49
N THR A 41 6.02 0.21 1.72
CA THR A 41 4.83 -0.39 2.32
C THR A 41 4.03 0.63 3.09
N VAL A 42 2.71 0.49 3.04
CA VAL A 42 1.75 1.25 3.82
C VAL A 42 0.86 0.26 4.55
N SER A 43 0.82 0.33 5.87
CA SER A 43 -0.09 -0.47 6.67
C SER A 43 -1.13 0.44 7.30
N ALA A 44 -2.40 0.30 6.92
CA ALA A 44 -3.51 1.07 7.47
C ALA A 44 -4.62 0.10 7.87
N ASN A 45 -5.18 0.23 9.08
CA ASN A 45 -6.36 -0.53 9.50
C ASN A 45 -6.18 -2.06 9.40
N GLY A 46 -4.98 -2.59 9.62
CA GLY A 46 -4.67 -4.02 9.46
C GLY A 46 -4.54 -4.49 8.01
N GLN A 47 -4.64 -3.57 7.06
CA GLN A 47 -4.40 -3.83 5.64
C GLN A 47 -3.02 -3.32 5.27
N THR A 48 -2.23 -4.19 4.62
CA THR A 48 -0.90 -3.83 4.13
C THR A 48 -0.94 -3.70 2.62
N ILE A 49 -0.48 -2.56 2.15
CA ILE A 49 -0.26 -2.24 0.76
C ILE A 49 1.25 -2.23 0.52
N THR A 50 1.71 -2.99 -0.47
CA THR A 50 3.11 -3.05 -0.89
C THR A 50 3.24 -2.42 -2.26
N ASN A 51 4.12 -1.44 -2.36
CA ASN A 51 4.40 -0.71 -3.59
C ASN A 51 5.81 -1.04 -4.07
N SER A 52 5.92 -1.44 -5.33
CA SER A 52 7.18 -1.66 -6.03
C SER A 52 7.41 -0.50 -7.00
N HIS A 53 8.62 0.04 -7.00
CA HIS A 53 9.00 1.16 -7.85
C HIS A 53 10.15 0.79 -8.77
N ASP A 54 10.23 1.43 -9.93
CA ASP A 54 11.35 1.32 -10.86
C ASP A 54 12.52 2.22 -10.41
N SER A 55 13.68 2.03 -11.02
CA SER A 55 14.88 2.87 -10.95
C SER A 55 14.62 4.36 -11.17
N LEU A 56 13.58 4.71 -11.92
CA LEU A 56 13.13 6.09 -12.16
C LEU A 56 12.14 6.62 -11.08
N GLY A 57 11.83 5.81 -10.07
CA GLY A 57 10.88 6.13 -8.99
C GLY A 57 9.40 6.04 -9.37
N GLN A 58 9.11 5.38 -10.50
CA GLN A 58 7.74 5.19 -10.99
C GLN A 58 7.14 3.91 -10.39
N LEU A 59 5.87 3.94 -9.99
CA LEU A 59 5.20 2.83 -9.29
C LEU A 59 4.92 1.66 -10.24
N LEU A 60 5.75 0.62 -10.27
CA LEU A 60 5.54 -0.58 -11.12
C LEU A 60 4.34 -1.42 -10.69
N SER A 61 4.13 -1.58 -9.37
CA SER A 61 3.05 -2.42 -8.86
C SER A 61 2.65 -2.00 -7.47
N GLN A 62 1.35 -2.11 -7.19
CA GLN A 62 0.74 -1.89 -5.90
C GLN A 62 -0.11 -3.10 -5.54
N ALA A 63 0.34 -3.89 -4.57
CA ALA A 63 -0.36 -5.04 -4.03
C ALA A 63 -1.08 -4.64 -2.74
N GLY A 64 -2.40 -4.78 -2.69
CA GLY A 64 -3.20 -4.46 -1.52
C GLY A 64 -4.19 -5.58 -1.15
N PRO A 65 -5.00 -5.37 -0.11
CA PRO A 65 -6.01 -6.34 0.33
C PRO A 65 -7.06 -6.66 -0.75
N ASN A 66 -7.36 -5.70 -1.63
CA ASN A 66 -8.38 -5.81 -2.66
C ASN A 66 -7.87 -6.35 -4.00
N GLY A 67 -6.55 -6.56 -4.15
CA GLY A 67 -5.95 -6.97 -5.40
C GLY A 67 -4.59 -6.35 -5.66
N THR A 68 -3.98 -6.75 -6.76
CA THR A 68 -2.69 -6.22 -7.20
C THR A 68 -2.89 -5.44 -8.49
N VAL A 69 -2.53 -4.15 -8.45
CA VAL A 69 -2.54 -3.29 -9.63
C VAL A 69 -1.10 -3.17 -10.11
N SER A 70 -0.87 -3.46 -11.39
CA SER A 70 0.42 -3.20 -12.02
C SER A 70 0.27 -2.01 -12.96
N TYR A 71 1.29 -1.15 -12.97
CA TYR A 71 1.37 -0.01 -13.86
C TYR A 71 2.55 -0.24 -14.80
N GLN A 72 2.30 -0.10 -16.09
CA GLN A 72 3.36 -0.08 -17.09
C GLN A 72 3.45 1.33 -17.63
N TYR A 73 4.65 1.90 -17.54
CA TYR A 73 4.96 3.22 -18.06
C TYR A 73 5.70 3.03 -19.39
N ASP A 74 5.13 3.56 -20.46
CA ASP A 74 5.83 3.59 -21.74
C ASP A 74 6.92 4.67 -21.70
N THR A 75 8.11 4.33 -22.20
CA THR A 75 9.32 5.17 -22.25
C THR A 75 9.12 6.55 -22.89
N ALA A 76 8.01 6.78 -23.57
CA ALA A 76 7.64 8.05 -24.18
C ALA A 76 6.76 8.98 -23.30
N GLY A 77 6.43 8.61 -22.06
CA GLY A 77 5.69 9.46 -21.12
C GLY A 77 4.25 9.82 -21.53
N ARG A 78 3.67 9.11 -22.51
CA ARG A 78 2.38 9.48 -23.14
C ARG A 78 1.20 8.53 -22.86
N GLY A 79 1.43 7.43 -22.15
CA GLY A 79 0.34 6.52 -21.78
C GLY A 79 0.77 5.58 -20.68
N PHE A 80 -0.02 5.53 -19.61
CA PHE A 80 0.08 4.46 -18.63
C PHE A 80 -1.00 3.43 -18.96
N HIS A 81 -0.61 2.16 -19.08
CA HIS A 81 -1.59 1.09 -19.10
C HIS A 81 -1.77 0.59 -17.67
N ARG A 82 -3.01 0.64 -17.17
CA ARG A 82 -3.36 0.15 -15.83
C ARG A 82 -3.92 -1.25 -15.92
N ASP A 83 -3.09 -2.22 -15.62
CA ASP A 83 -3.55 -3.60 -15.52
C ASP A 83 -3.87 -3.90 -14.05
N ALA A 84 -5.11 -3.63 -13.66
CA ALA A 84 -5.63 -4.07 -12.38
C ALA A 84 -5.97 -5.56 -12.49
N ARG A 85 -5.10 -6.42 -11.95
CA ARG A 85 -5.45 -7.84 -11.79
C ARG A 85 -6.11 -8.01 -10.42
N PRO A 86 -7.43 -8.28 -10.36
CA PRO A 86 -8.03 -8.66 -9.09
C PRO A 86 -7.29 -9.89 -8.56
N ARG A 87 -7.12 -9.95 -7.24
CA ARG A 87 -6.53 -11.14 -6.61
C ARG A 87 -7.31 -12.35 -7.13
N PRO A 88 -6.65 -13.36 -7.73
CA PRO A 88 -7.37 -14.57 -8.11
C PRO A 88 -8.04 -15.04 -6.83
N ALA A 89 -9.37 -15.13 -6.83
CA ALA A 89 -10.08 -15.85 -5.80
C ALA A 89 -9.38 -17.20 -5.77
N ALA A 90 -8.70 -17.52 -4.66
CA ALA A 90 -8.09 -18.83 -4.50
C ALA A 90 -9.15 -19.84 -4.94
N PRO A 91 -8.84 -20.84 -5.79
CA PRO A 91 -9.81 -21.88 -6.04
C PRO A 91 -10.22 -22.39 -4.67
N VAL A 92 -11.52 -22.35 -4.35
CA VAL A 92 -12.04 -23.06 -3.18
C VAL A 92 -11.50 -24.47 -3.34
N CYS A 93 -10.49 -24.83 -2.53
CA CYS A 93 -9.87 -26.13 -2.61
C CYS A 93 -11.01 -27.13 -2.44
N GLY A 94 -11.18 -27.97 -3.45
CA GLY A 94 -12.28 -28.92 -3.55
C GLY A 94 -12.44 -29.66 -2.24
N ARG A 95 -13.67 -29.65 -1.72
CA ARG A 95 -14.11 -30.50 -0.63
C ARG A 95 -13.74 -31.94 -0.95
N ARG A 96 -12.74 -32.45 -0.23
CA ARG A 96 -12.37 -33.86 -0.16
C ARG A 96 -13.47 -34.59 0.60
N TRP A 97 -14.27 -35.39 -0.08
CA TRP A 97 -15.13 -36.39 0.55
C TRP A 97 -14.49 -37.78 0.34
N PRO A 98 -14.27 -38.60 1.38
CA PRO A 98 -13.77 -39.96 1.23
C PRO A 98 -14.89 -40.88 0.73
N GLY A 99 -14.48 -41.97 0.08
CA GLY A 99 -15.38 -42.97 -0.53
C GLY A 99 -16.09 -43.88 0.45
#